data_AF-A0A9E5G9V5-F1
#
_entry.id   AF-A0A9E5G9V5-F1
#
_cell.length_a   1.000
_cell.length_b   1.000
_cell.length_c   1.000
_cell.angle_alpha   90.00
_cell.angle_beta   90.00
_cell.angle_gamma   90.00
#
_symmetry.space_group_name_H-M   'P 1'
#
loop_
_entity.id
_entity.type
_entity.pdbx_description
1 polymer ?
#
loop_
_entity_poly.entity_id
_entity_poly.type
_entity_poly.pdbx_seq_one_letter_code
_entity_poly.pdbx_strand_id
1 'polypeptide(L)' 'MKAVSKTKDVHSPTIYDVAREAGVSPATVSRVLNTPSLVNE' A
#
# COMPACT_ATOMS: atom_id res chain seq x y z
N MET A 1 -12.22 -27.21 -22.71
CA MET A 1 -12.26 -26.98 -21.24
C MET A 1 -11.36 -25.79 -20.94
N LYS A 2 -11.91 -24.76 -20.25
CA LYS A 2 -11.22 -23.51 -19.89
C LYS A 2 -10.11 -23.79 -18.85
N ALA A 3 -8.94 -23.20 -19.04
CA ALA A 3 -8.00 -22.93 -17.96
C ALA A 3 -7.66 -21.44 -18.01
N VAL A 4 -8.41 -20.62 -17.28
CA VAL A 4 -7.98 -19.25 -16.97
C VAL A 4 -7.05 -19.39 -15.79
N SER A 5 -5.75 -19.55 -16.07
CA SER A 5 -4.71 -19.44 -15.05
C SER A 5 -4.68 -17.99 -14.60
N LYS A 6 -5.36 -17.72 -13.50
CA LYS A 6 -5.40 -16.43 -12.83
C LYS A 6 -3.98 -16.13 -12.34
N THR A 7 -3.16 -15.51 -13.19
CA THR A 7 -2.02 -14.72 -12.71
C THR A 7 -2.59 -13.82 -11.63
N LYS A 8 -2.09 -13.93 -10.40
CA LYS A 8 -2.50 -13.00 -9.33
C LYS A 8 -2.27 -11.61 -9.91
N ASP A 9 -3.33 -10.91 -10.32
CA ASP A 9 -3.26 -9.49 -10.63
C ASP A 9 -2.57 -8.87 -9.41
N VAL A 10 -1.29 -8.52 -9.55
CA VAL A 10 -0.52 -7.92 -8.47
C VAL A 10 -1.10 -6.52 -8.35
N HIS A 11 -2.18 -6.41 -7.60
CA HIS A 11 -2.78 -5.12 -7.29
C HIS A 11 -1.72 -4.34 -6.52
N SER A 12 -1.25 -3.24 -7.11
CA SER A 12 -0.35 -2.34 -6.41
C SER A 12 -1.02 -1.91 -5.11
N PRO A 13 -0.35 -2.06 -3.95
CA PRO A 13 -0.95 -1.73 -2.67
C PRO A 13 -1.36 -0.26 -2.67
N THR A 14 -2.57 0.01 -2.19
CA THR A 14 -3.07 1.37 -2.05
C THR A 14 -2.59 1.97 -0.73
N ILE A 15 -2.71 3.30 -0.60
CA ILE A 15 -2.45 4.00 0.68
C ILE A 15 -3.29 3.40 1.82
N TYR A 16 -4.50 2.93 1.55
CA TYR A 16 -5.37 2.32 2.55
C TYR A 16 -4.87 0.93 2.99
N ASP A 17 -4.33 0.14 2.05
CA ASP A 17 -3.75 -1.16 2.37
C ASP A 17 -2.57 -1.00 3.32
N VAL A 18 -1.67 -0.08 2.99
CA VAL A 18 -0.50 0.25 3.81
C VAL A 18 -0.93 0.78 5.17
N ALA A 19 -1.91 1.69 5.22
CA ALA A 19 -2.42 2.25 6.46
C ALA A 19 -3.01 1.17 7.40
N ARG A 20 -3.79 0.25 6.85
CA ARG A 20 -4.40 -0.87 7.58
C ARG A 20 -3.32 -1.82 8.12
N GLU A 21 -2.34 -2.18 7.30
CA GLU A 21 -1.27 -3.10 7.70
C GLU A 21 -0.36 -2.48 8.78
N ALA A 22 -0.02 -1.20 8.65
CA ALA A 22 0.82 -0.48 9.61
C ALA A 22 0.07 -0.01 10.86
N GLY A 23 -1.27 -0.13 10.92
CA GLY A 23 -2.07 0.31 12.06
C GLY A 23 -2.13 1.84 12.24
N VAL A 24 -2.00 2.60 11.17
CA VAL A 24 -2.00 4.07 11.18
C VAL A 24 -3.12 4.65 10.30
N SER A 25 -3.35 5.96 10.40
CA SER A 25 -4.31 6.62 9.51
C SER A 25 -3.77 6.76 8.08
N PRO A 26 -4.62 6.76 7.03
CA PRO A 26 -4.19 7.08 5.65
C PRO A 26 -3.54 8.46 5.53
N ALA A 27 -3.93 9.42 6.37
CA ALA A 27 -3.32 10.74 6.43
C ALA A 27 -1.86 10.69 6.90
N THR A 28 -1.53 9.77 7.81
CA THR A 28 -0.16 9.51 8.24
C THR A 28 0.68 8.98 7.08
N VAL A 29 0.17 7.98 6.34
CA VAL A 29 0.86 7.42 5.16
C VAL A 29 1.06 8.50 4.09
N SER A 30 0.02 9.30 3.80
CA SER A 30 0.12 10.43 2.86
C SER A 30 1.19 11.43 3.29
N ARG A 31 1.24 11.79 4.58
CA ARG A 31 2.26 12.71 5.11
C ARG A 31 3.67 12.15 4.93
N VAL A 32 3.88 10.85 5.20
CA VAL A 32 5.18 10.20 5.01
C VAL A 32 5.60 10.19 3.54
N LEU A 33 4.68 9.85 2.63
CA LEU A 33 4.99 9.86 1.19
C LEU A 33 5.29 11.26 0.65
N ASN A 34 4.63 12.30 1.17
CA ASN A 34 4.86 13.68 0.77
C ASN A 34 6.00 14.37 1.54
N THR A 35 6.38 13.86 2.70
CA THR A 35 7.38 14.44 3.60
C THR A 35 8.19 13.33 4.25
N PRO A 36 9.05 12.63 3.48
CA PRO A 36 9.73 11.41 3.93
C PRO A 36 10.85 11.67 4.96
N SER A 37 11.28 12.93 5.13
CA SER A 37 12.31 13.30 6.10
C SER A 37 11.94 13.06 7.56
N LEU A 38 10.66 12.79 7.85
CA LEU A 38 10.17 12.49 9.20
C LEU A 38 10.37 11.03 9.63
N VAL A 39 10.78 10.14 8.71
CA VAL A 39 10.92 8.69 8.96
C VAL A 39 12.28 8.12 8.53
N ASN A 40 13.21 8.97 8.08
CA ASN A 40 14.55 8.51 7.72
C ASN A 40 15.40 8.31 8.99
N GLU A 41 16.00 7.13 9.11
CA GLU A 41 17.07 6.81 10.08
C GLU A 41 18.45 7.12 9.48
#